data_AF-F6T2G1-F1
#
_entry.id   AF-F6T2G1-F1
#
_cell.length_a   1.000
_cell.length_b   1.000
_cell.length_c   1.000
_cell.angle_alpha   90.00
_cell.angle_beta   90.00
_cell.angle_gamma   90.00
#
_symmetry.space_group_name_H-M   'P 1'
#
loop_
_entity.id
_entity.type
_entity.pdbx_description
1 polymer ?
#
loop_
_entity_poly.entity_id
_entity_poly.type
_entity_poly.pdbx_seq_one_letter_code
_entity_poly.pdbx_strand_id
1 'polypeptide(L)'
;MLEVMEACMKDIRGSDWLNEWLDLSHKFAFQYNPSLQPRALVVLGCIAKHGSLRHVKQILGIMERSLEPQPDPVLLEASVLCLTRMQLIINAKPEFHVNFFWLGIAMMQLNEKNLYAAGILLVEQNLHNLDELDAFVQQPSIILMNCKVDRHPLDTTVNVCFKSDFHFAFVTYLLKGFRHNDSTVVSRVVRILDFSLELISRHRGCNKYDVNLDSLPYIAALLPVCADARRYCVPRRKPDSSNISASSSKPIVDQTTVDESANISDENPPTRDPTLQEPPYYIYGKTVFIFQCSLKNF
;
A
#
# COMPACT_ATOMS: atom_id res chain seq x y z
N MET A 1 -10.46 5.85 24.69
CA MET A 1 -11.06 7.09 25.25
C MET A 1 -12.54 7.19 24.88
N LEU A 2 -12.93 7.08 23.61
CA LEU A 2 -14.34 7.02 23.19
C LEU A 2 -15.15 5.90 23.87
N GLU A 3 -14.60 4.67 23.93
CA GLU A 3 -15.25 3.53 24.62
C GLU A 3 -15.48 3.79 26.13
N VAL A 4 -14.55 4.50 26.77
CA VAL A 4 -14.66 4.86 28.19
C VAL A 4 -15.74 5.92 28.39
N MET A 5 -15.76 6.95 27.55
CA MET A 5 -16.81 7.98 27.59
C MET A 5 -18.19 7.38 27.32
N GLU A 6 -18.27 6.42 26.39
CA GLU A 6 -19.50 5.68 26.08
C GLU A 6 -19.97 4.79 27.24
N ALA A 7 -19.05 4.10 27.92
CA ALA A 7 -19.38 3.31 29.10
C ALA A 7 -19.97 4.22 30.20
N CYS A 8 -19.38 5.40 30.42
CA CYS A 8 -19.89 6.38 31.37
C CYS A 8 -21.27 6.98 30.98
N MET A 9 -21.68 6.94 29.70
CA MET A 9 -22.99 7.44 29.27
C MET A 9 -24.14 6.63 29.83
N LYS A 10 -23.97 5.31 30.01
CA LYS A 10 -25.02 4.43 30.52
C LYS A 10 -25.48 4.83 31.92
N ASP A 11 -24.62 5.51 32.68
CA ASP A 11 -24.86 5.93 34.05
C ASP A 11 -25.51 7.34 34.15
N ILE A 12 -25.56 8.11 33.04
CA ILE A 12 -26.11 9.47 33.02
C ILE A 12 -27.48 9.46 32.34
N ARG A 13 -28.55 9.63 33.14
CA ARG A 13 -29.93 9.65 32.62
C ARG A 13 -30.15 10.79 31.63
N GLY A 14 -30.64 10.47 30.42
CA GLY A 14 -31.02 11.45 29.39
C GLY A 14 -29.85 12.03 28.58
N SER A 15 -28.63 11.51 28.73
CA SER A 15 -27.47 11.97 27.96
C SER A 15 -27.54 11.42 26.53
N ASP A 16 -27.72 12.29 25.53
CA ASP A 16 -27.60 11.95 24.11
C ASP A 16 -26.53 12.77 23.36
N TRP A 17 -25.54 13.26 24.12
CA TRP A 17 -24.48 14.11 23.60
C TRP A 17 -23.68 13.44 22.47
N LEU A 18 -23.60 12.10 22.44
CA LEU A 18 -22.91 11.39 21.35
C LEU A 18 -23.68 11.53 20.03
N ASN A 19 -25.01 11.44 20.04
CA ASN A 19 -25.81 11.69 18.84
C ASN A 19 -25.78 13.17 18.46
N GLU A 20 -25.85 14.09 19.43
CA GLU A 20 -25.69 15.52 19.16
C GLU A 20 -24.31 15.83 18.54
N TRP A 21 -23.25 15.20 19.06
CA TRP A 21 -21.89 15.37 18.54
C TRP A 21 -21.73 14.73 17.16
N LEU A 22 -22.37 13.58 16.93
CA LEU A 22 -22.43 12.94 15.61
C LEU A 22 -23.13 13.86 14.60
N ASP A 23 -24.28 14.42 14.95
CA ASP A 23 -25.04 15.35 14.12
C ASP A 23 -24.25 16.62 13.82
N LEU A 24 -23.57 17.18 14.83
CA LEU A 24 -22.73 18.36 14.67
C LEU A 24 -21.53 18.07 13.77
N SER A 25 -20.84 16.95 13.99
CA SER A 25 -19.70 16.50 13.19
C SER A 25 -20.12 16.24 11.75
N HIS A 26 -21.27 15.59 11.54
CA HIS A 26 -21.84 15.39 10.22
C HIS A 26 -22.13 16.71 9.51
N LYS A 27 -22.77 17.68 10.19
CA LYS A 27 -23.03 19.02 9.62
C LYS A 27 -21.73 19.70 9.19
N PHE A 28 -20.72 19.75 10.05
CA PHE A 28 -19.45 20.41 9.73
C PHE A 28 -18.57 19.65 8.72
N ALA A 29 -18.69 18.32 8.64
CA ALA A 29 -17.96 17.53 7.66
C ALA A 29 -18.48 17.76 6.23
N PHE A 30 -19.79 17.97 6.06
CA PHE A 30 -20.42 18.09 4.74
C PHE A 30 -20.83 19.51 4.35
N GLN A 31 -20.71 20.48 5.26
CA GLN A 31 -20.80 21.91 4.94
C GLN A 31 -19.41 22.48 4.68
N TYR A 32 -19.27 23.26 3.62
CA TYR A 32 -18.00 23.87 3.27
C TYR A 32 -17.56 24.86 4.35
N ASN A 33 -16.50 24.52 5.07
CA ASN A 33 -15.83 25.37 6.05
C ASN A 33 -14.37 24.90 6.17
N PRO A 34 -13.42 25.50 5.43
CA PRO A 34 -12.04 25.02 5.37
C PRO A 34 -11.37 24.81 6.74
N SER A 35 -11.73 25.63 7.72
CA SER A 35 -11.14 25.57 9.07
C SER A 35 -11.65 24.40 9.91
N LEU A 36 -12.92 24.02 9.75
CA LEU A 36 -13.58 23.00 10.58
C LEU A 36 -13.76 21.67 9.86
N GLN A 37 -13.91 21.67 8.55
CA GLN A 37 -14.29 20.52 7.76
C GLN A 37 -13.29 19.34 7.87
N PRO A 38 -11.95 19.53 7.78
CA PRO A 38 -11.01 18.42 7.99
C PRO A 38 -11.12 17.81 9.38
N ARG A 39 -11.26 18.66 10.42
CA ARG A 39 -11.39 18.19 11.81
C ARG A 39 -12.70 17.43 12.01
N ALA A 40 -13.80 17.94 11.46
CA ALA A 40 -15.10 17.32 11.53
C ALA A 40 -15.14 15.97 10.80
N LEU A 41 -14.45 15.83 9.67
CA LEU A 41 -14.30 14.55 8.97
C LEU A 41 -13.58 13.50 9.82
N VAL A 42 -12.46 13.87 10.45
CA VAL A 42 -11.71 12.95 11.33
C VAL A 42 -12.57 12.54 12.52
N VAL A 43 -13.26 13.48 13.16
CA VAL A 43 -14.17 13.18 14.27
C VAL A 43 -15.31 12.26 13.80
N LEU A 44 -15.97 12.59 12.70
CA LEU A 44 -17.05 11.80 12.12
C LEU A 44 -16.61 10.35 11.87
N GLY A 45 -15.44 10.15 11.26
CA GLY A 45 -14.90 8.80 11.05
C GLY A 45 -14.66 8.03 12.35
N CYS A 46 -14.26 8.71 13.43
CA CYS A 46 -14.01 8.07 14.72
C CYS A 46 -15.28 7.73 15.52
N ILE A 47 -16.34 8.53 15.40
CA ILE A 47 -17.55 8.38 16.23
C ILE A 47 -18.73 7.74 15.50
N ALA A 48 -18.70 7.70 14.17
CA ALA A 48 -19.77 7.07 13.39
C ALA A 48 -19.82 5.56 13.64
N LYS A 49 -21.00 5.06 14.02
CA LYS A 49 -21.28 3.62 14.20
C LYS A 49 -22.00 3.00 13.02
N HIS A 50 -22.62 3.84 12.20
CA HIS A 50 -23.35 3.44 11.01
C HIS A 50 -22.91 4.30 9.85
N GLY A 51 -22.64 3.64 8.72
CA GLY A 51 -22.28 4.28 7.46
C GLY A 51 -23.31 3.96 6.39
N SER A 52 -23.31 4.76 5.32
CA SER A 52 -24.08 4.47 4.12
C SER A 52 -23.24 4.83 2.90
N LEU A 53 -23.57 4.27 1.74
CA LEU A 53 -22.90 4.62 0.49
C LEU A 53 -23.04 6.11 0.15
N ARG A 54 -24.08 6.79 0.66
CA ARG A 54 -24.23 8.23 0.51
C ARG A 54 -23.10 9.00 1.20
N HIS A 55 -22.72 8.59 2.42
CA HIS A 55 -21.58 9.20 3.13
C HIS A 55 -20.29 9.02 2.34
N VAL A 56 -20.03 7.82 1.80
CA VAL A 56 -18.85 7.57 0.95
C VAL A 56 -18.84 8.49 -0.26
N LYS A 57 -19.95 8.59 -1.00
CA LYS A 57 -20.06 9.49 -2.16
C LYS A 57 -19.82 10.96 -1.78
N GLN A 58 -20.35 11.40 -0.64
CA GLN A 58 -20.13 12.77 -0.17
C GLN A 58 -18.66 13.02 0.19
N ILE A 59 -17.99 12.07 0.85
CA ILE A 59 -16.57 12.20 1.18
C ILE A 59 -15.72 12.18 -0.09
N LEU A 60 -15.99 11.28 -1.04
CA LEU A 60 -15.31 11.26 -2.33
C LEU A 60 -15.51 12.58 -3.10
N GLY A 61 -16.69 13.17 -3.06
CA GLY A 61 -16.95 14.49 -3.65
C GLY A 61 -16.27 15.65 -2.91
N ILE A 62 -15.94 15.49 -1.62
CA ILE A 62 -15.04 16.42 -0.92
C ILE A 62 -13.61 16.22 -1.43
N MET A 63 -13.15 14.98 -1.57
CA MET A 63 -11.82 14.67 -2.09
C MET A 63 -11.61 15.24 -3.49
N GLU A 64 -12.58 15.07 -4.38
CA GLU A 64 -12.54 15.62 -5.74
C GLU A 64 -12.31 17.14 -5.73
N ARG A 65 -13.12 17.85 -4.93
CA ARG A 65 -13.01 19.32 -4.79
C ARG A 65 -11.72 19.76 -4.12
N SER A 66 -11.13 18.92 -3.28
CA SER A 66 -9.84 19.22 -2.65
C SER A 66 -8.64 18.99 -3.57
N LEU A 67 -8.83 18.54 -4.81
CA LEU A 67 -7.74 18.38 -5.78
C LEU A 67 -7.60 19.58 -6.72
N GLU A 68 -8.67 20.35 -6.96
CA GLU A 68 -8.68 21.46 -7.92
C GLU A 68 -9.25 22.76 -7.32
N PRO A 69 -8.68 23.94 -7.62
CA PRO A 69 -7.58 24.22 -8.57
C PRO A 69 -6.17 23.99 -7.98
N GLN A 70 -6.06 23.84 -6.66
CA GLN A 70 -4.84 23.46 -5.97
C GLN A 70 -5.17 22.37 -4.94
N PRO A 71 -4.29 21.37 -4.77
CA PRO A 71 -4.52 20.31 -3.81
C PRO A 71 -4.50 20.86 -2.37
N ASP A 72 -5.53 20.53 -1.59
CA ASP A 72 -5.58 20.71 -0.15
C ASP A 72 -5.21 19.38 0.53
N PRO A 73 -3.92 19.16 0.87
CA PRO A 73 -3.47 17.89 1.44
C PRO A 73 -4.10 17.62 2.81
N VAL A 74 -4.48 18.66 3.57
CA VAL A 74 -5.08 18.50 4.90
C VAL A 74 -6.51 17.97 4.77
N LEU A 75 -7.29 18.53 3.86
CA LEU A 75 -8.65 18.06 3.59
C LEU A 75 -8.67 16.68 2.93
N LEU A 76 -7.73 16.41 2.02
CA LEU A 76 -7.53 15.08 1.43
C LEU A 76 -7.20 14.04 2.50
N GLU A 77 -6.20 14.32 3.35
CA GLU A 77 -5.80 13.44 4.45
C GLU A 77 -6.99 13.12 5.37
N ALA A 78 -7.70 14.15 5.84
CA ALA A 78 -8.87 13.98 6.69
C ALA A 78 -9.97 13.14 6.03
N SER A 79 -10.19 13.33 4.73
CA SER A 79 -11.17 12.57 3.96
C SER A 79 -10.78 11.09 3.83
N VAL A 80 -9.51 10.78 3.57
CA VAL A 80 -8.99 9.40 3.53
C VAL A 80 -9.11 8.72 4.89
N LEU A 81 -8.76 9.42 5.97
CA LEU A 81 -8.89 8.89 7.33
C LEU A 81 -10.35 8.60 7.69
N CYS A 82 -11.27 9.51 7.33
CA CYS A 82 -12.71 9.30 7.51
C CYS A 82 -13.19 8.08 6.70
N LEU A 83 -12.81 7.98 5.42
CA LEU A 83 -13.16 6.85 4.56
C LEU A 83 -12.63 5.51 5.08
N THR A 84 -11.40 5.50 5.61
CA THR A 84 -10.80 4.29 6.19
C THR A 84 -11.65 3.74 7.33
N ARG A 85 -12.24 4.62 8.15
CA ARG A 85 -13.16 4.22 9.22
C ARG A 85 -14.54 3.84 8.69
N MET A 86 -15.06 4.63 7.75
CA MET A 86 -16.37 4.37 7.11
C MET A 86 -16.40 3.02 6.41
N GLN A 87 -15.29 2.59 5.81
CA GLN A 87 -15.13 1.27 5.20
C GLN A 87 -15.57 0.15 6.14
N LEU A 88 -15.22 0.23 7.43
CA LEU A 88 -15.43 -0.85 8.40
C LEU A 88 -16.87 -0.95 8.89
N ILE A 89 -17.65 0.12 8.76
CA ILE A 89 -19.04 0.20 9.24
C ILE A 89 -20.05 0.09 8.10
N ILE A 90 -19.60 0.09 6.84
CA ILE A 90 -20.45 -0.05 5.66
C ILE A 90 -20.47 -1.52 5.27
N ASN A 91 -21.66 -2.12 5.27
CA ASN A 91 -21.87 -3.45 4.72
C ASN A 91 -21.96 -3.38 3.19
N ALA A 92 -20.81 -3.27 2.52
CA ALA A 92 -20.70 -3.27 1.06
C ALA A 92 -20.15 -4.61 0.55
N LYS A 93 -20.41 -4.89 -0.73
CA LYS A 93 -19.87 -6.08 -1.39
C LYS A 93 -18.35 -5.96 -1.55
N PRO A 94 -17.59 -7.07 -1.58
CA PRO A 94 -16.14 -7.04 -1.80
C PRO A 94 -15.70 -6.23 -3.03
N GLU A 95 -16.45 -6.31 -4.13
CA GLU A 95 -16.21 -5.53 -5.36
C GLU A 95 -16.13 -4.02 -5.12
N PHE A 96 -16.90 -3.52 -4.15
CA PHE A 96 -16.88 -2.13 -3.75
C PHE A 96 -15.60 -1.79 -2.98
N HIS A 97 -15.17 -2.69 -2.10
CA HIS A 97 -13.97 -2.51 -1.29
C HIS A 97 -12.69 -2.51 -2.16
N VAL A 98 -12.67 -3.22 -3.29
CA VAL A 98 -11.56 -3.16 -4.26
C VAL A 98 -11.32 -1.72 -4.76
N ASN A 99 -12.36 -0.89 -4.86
CA ASN A 99 -12.17 0.51 -5.26
C ASN A 99 -11.40 1.32 -4.19
N PHE A 100 -11.54 1.00 -2.90
CA PHE A 100 -10.77 1.66 -1.84
C PHE A 100 -9.28 1.27 -1.87
N PHE A 101 -8.94 0.05 -2.29
CA PHE A 101 -7.55 -0.33 -2.55
C PHE A 101 -6.92 0.64 -3.57
N TRP A 102 -7.56 0.81 -4.73
CA TRP A 102 -7.06 1.70 -5.79
C TRP A 102 -7.06 3.18 -5.39
N LEU A 103 -8.04 3.61 -4.60
CA LEU A 103 -8.03 4.94 -4.01
C LEU A 103 -6.81 5.14 -3.11
N GLY A 104 -6.45 4.16 -2.30
CA GLY A 104 -5.24 4.17 -1.48
C GLY A 104 -3.95 4.25 -2.32
N ILE A 105 -3.86 3.46 -3.41
CA ILE A 105 -2.74 3.55 -4.37
C ILE A 105 -2.64 4.95 -4.98
N ALA A 106 -3.76 5.57 -5.35
CA ALA A 106 -3.79 6.94 -5.87
C ALA A 106 -3.30 7.97 -4.82
N MET A 107 -3.65 7.80 -3.54
CA MET A 107 -3.13 8.62 -2.43
C MET A 107 -1.63 8.52 -2.25
N MET A 108 -1.08 7.32 -2.38
CA MET A 108 0.36 7.09 -2.29
C MET A 108 1.14 7.73 -3.46
N GLN A 109 0.48 8.15 -4.54
CA GLN A 109 1.10 8.78 -5.70
C GLN A 109 1.28 10.29 -5.60
N LEU A 110 0.52 10.97 -4.72
CA LEU A 110 0.52 12.44 -4.63
C LEU A 110 1.83 13.02 -4.06
N ASN A 111 2.82 12.18 -3.75
CA ASN A 111 4.16 12.56 -3.27
C ASN A 111 4.17 13.45 -2.01
N GLU A 112 3.08 13.43 -1.25
CA GLU A 112 2.94 14.11 0.04
C GLU A 112 3.06 13.10 1.18
N LYS A 113 3.85 13.43 2.22
CA LYS A 113 4.17 12.47 3.29
C LYS A 113 2.93 11.99 4.05
N ASN A 114 2.04 12.93 4.38
CA ASN A 114 0.82 12.64 5.11
C ASN A 114 -0.18 11.85 4.25
N LEU A 115 -0.32 12.21 2.97
CA LEU A 115 -1.21 11.50 2.04
C LEU A 115 -0.71 10.08 1.77
N TYR A 116 0.60 9.87 1.69
CA TYR A 116 1.16 8.52 1.65
C TYR A 116 0.81 7.73 2.91
N ALA A 117 0.99 8.33 4.10
CA ALA A 117 0.69 7.68 5.38
C ALA A 117 -0.80 7.32 5.52
N ALA A 118 -1.70 8.20 5.09
CA ALA A 118 -3.14 7.96 5.06
C ALA A 118 -3.53 6.93 3.99
N GLY A 119 -2.94 7.02 2.80
CA GLY A 119 -3.16 6.07 1.71
C GLY A 119 -2.74 4.65 2.07
N ILE A 120 -1.58 4.48 2.69
CA ILE A 120 -1.10 3.16 3.11
C ILE A 120 -1.94 2.58 4.25
N LEU A 121 -2.50 3.43 5.11
CA LEU A 121 -3.45 3.02 6.15
C LEU A 121 -4.76 2.51 5.52
N LEU A 122 -5.29 3.22 4.51
CA LEU A 122 -6.47 2.78 3.77
C LEU A 122 -6.23 1.43 3.09
N VAL A 123 -5.09 1.26 2.42
CA VAL A 123 -4.72 -0.02 1.77
C VAL A 123 -4.62 -1.14 2.80
N GLU A 124 -3.89 -0.96 3.89
CA GLU A 124 -3.76 -1.97 4.95
C GLU A 124 -5.13 -2.42 5.47
N GLN A 125 -5.96 -1.45 5.88
CA GLN A 125 -7.27 -1.75 6.44
C GLN A 125 -8.18 -2.41 5.41
N ASN A 126 -8.09 -2.02 4.14
CA ASN A 126 -8.87 -2.60 3.05
C ASN A 126 -8.50 -4.06 2.79
N LEU A 127 -7.22 -4.40 2.79
CA LEU A 127 -6.76 -5.77 2.62
C LEU A 127 -7.28 -6.68 3.74
N HIS A 128 -7.21 -6.23 5.00
CA HIS A 128 -7.78 -6.99 6.12
C HIS A 128 -9.30 -7.14 6.00
N ASN A 129 -10.02 -6.07 5.66
CA ASN A 129 -11.47 -6.12 5.48
C ASN A 129 -11.89 -7.05 4.33
N LEU A 130 -11.14 -7.08 3.22
CA LEU A 130 -11.39 -8.02 2.13
C LEU A 130 -11.15 -9.46 2.56
N ASP A 131 -10.13 -9.71 3.39
CA ASP A 131 -9.85 -11.04 3.94
C ASP A 131 -10.95 -11.50 4.91
N GLU A 132 -11.41 -10.62 5.80
CA GLU A 132 -12.53 -10.90 6.72
C GLU A 132 -13.86 -11.15 5.99
N LEU A 133 -14.02 -10.59 4.79
CA LEU A 133 -15.17 -10.85 3.90
C LEU A 133 -14.99 -12.10 3.03
N ASP A 134 -13.94 -12.89 3.25
CA ASP A 134 -13.56 -14.06 2.44
C ASP A 134 -13.47 -13.73 0.93
N ALA A 135 -13.05 -12.51 0.59
CA ALA A 135 -13.05 -12.04 -0.79
C ALA A 135 -11.94 -12.68 -1.64
N PHE A 136 -10.86 -13.15 -1.01
CA PHE A 136 -9.69 -13.72 -1.68
C PHE A 136 -9.87 -15.20 -2.07
N VAL A 137 -10.99 -15.51 -2.72
CA VAL A 137 -11.27 -16.86 -3.27
C VAL A 137 -10.29 -17.22 -4.39
N GLN A 138 -9.86 -16.23 -5.15
CA GLN A 138 -8.83 -16.35 -6.19
C GLN A 138 -7.55 -15.63 -5.75
N GLN A 139 -6.51 -15.64 -6.60
CA GLN A 139 -5.29 -14.90 -6.31
C GLN A 139 -5.60 -13.43 -5.98
N PRO A 140 -4.94 -12.85 -4.95
CA PRO A 140 -5.13 -11.45 -4.58
C PRO A 140 -4.95 -10.48 -5.77
N SER A 141 -4.00 -10.77 -6.65
CA SER A 141 -3.77 -10.02 -7.88
C SER A 141 -5.02 -9.97 -8.76
N ILE A 142 -5.69 -11.11 -9.00
CA ILE A 142 -6.90 -11.17 -9.82
C ILE A 142 -8.04 -10.39 -9.19
N ILE A 143 -8.28 -10.59 -7.89
CA ILE A 143 -9.38 -9.93 -7.17
C ILE A 143 -9.18 -8.41 -7.14
N LEU A 144 -7.99 -7.94 -6.78
CA LEU A 144 -7.67 -6.51 -6.72
C LEU A 144 -7.63 -5.90 -8.13
N MET A 145 -7.28 -6.67 -9.16
CA MET A 145 -7.33 -6.22 -10.55
C MET A 145 -8.75 -6.23 -11.14
N ASN A 146 -9.73 -6.85 -10.49
CA ASN A 146 -11.14 -6.82 -10.89
C ASN A 146 -11.84 -5.53 -10.42
N CYS A 147 -11.26 -4.39 -10.79
CA CYS A 147 -11.76 -3.07 -10.49
C CYS A 147 -12.30 -2.41 -11.76
N LYS A 148 -13.37 -1.61 -11.62
CA LYS A 148 -13.95 -0.81 -12.71
C LYS A 148 -13.18 0.50 -12.97
N VAL A 149 -12.17 0.80 -12.15
CA VAL A 149 -11.35 2.02 -12.27
C VAL A 149 -10.35 1.87 -13.41
N ASP A 150 -10.23 2.93 -14.22
CA ASP A 150 -9.16 3.00 -15.23
C ASP A 150 -7.81 3.22 -14.54
N ARG A 151 -6.93 2.23 -14.66
CA ARG A 151 -5.62 2.17 -14.01
C ARG A 151 -4.49 2.70 -14.89
N HIS A 152 -4.75 2.92 -16.18
CA HIS A 152 -3.71 3.34 -17.12
C HIS A 152 -2.93 4.61 -16.68
N PRO A 153 -3.56 5.61 -16.04
CA PRO A 153 -2.81 6.75 -15.52
C PRO A 153 -1.93 6.40 -14.32
N LEU A 154 -2.27 5.38 -13.51
CA LEU A 154 -1.44 4.92 -12.38
C LEU A 154 -0.17 4.23 -12.88
N ASP A 155 -0.29 3.46 -13.98
CA ASP A 155 0.82 2.67 -14.53
C ASP A 155 1.93 3.57 -15.12
N THR A 156 1.57 4.72 -15.68
CA THR A 156 2.55 5.62 -16.32
C THR A 156 3.38 6.45 -15.35
N THR A 157 2.91 6.70 -14.13
CA THR A 157 3.60 7.62 -13.19
C THR A 157 4.85 7.02 -12.53
N VAL A 158 4.92 5.71 -12.36
CA VAL A 158 6.03 5.03 -11.65
C VAL A 158 6.80 4.10 -12.60
N ASN A 159 6.52 4.13 -13.90
CA ASN A 159 7.06 3.19 -14.90
C ASN A 159 6.87 1.71 -14.49
N VAL A 160 5.77 1.42 -13.79
CA VAL A 160 5.37 0.05 -13.41
C VAL A 160 3.99 -0.22 -13.96
N CYS A 161 3.75 -1.42 -14.47
CA CYS A 161 2.49 -1.77 -15.08
C CYS A 161 1.80 -2.86 -14.25
N PHE A 162 0.72 -2.52 -13.55
CA PHE A 162 -0.05 -3.49 -12.79
C PHE A 162 -0.65 -4.60 -13.69
N LYS A 163 -0.88 -4.30 -14.98
CA LYS A 163 -1.34 -5.31 -15.96
C LYS A 163 -0.24 -6.32 -16.33
N SER A 164 1.02 -5.91 -16.32
CA SER A 164 2.15 -6.79 -16.63
C SER A 164 2.50 -7.65 -15.43
N ASP A 165 2.66 -7.03 -14.26
CA ASP A 165 2.92 -7.73 -13.01
C ASP A 165 2.36 -6.94 -11.83
N PHE A 166 1.28 -7.45 -11.24
CA PHE A 166 0.62 -6.81 -10.10
C PHE A 166 1.54 -6.75 -8.87
N HIS A 167 2.27 -7.83 -8.59
CA HIS A 167 3.03 -8.00 -7.36
C HIS A 167 4.24 -7.07 -7.33
N PHE A 168 5.00 -7.01 -8.42
CA PHE A 168 6.12 -6.06 -8.54
C PHE A 168 5.65 -4.61 -8.52
N ALA A 169 4.56 -4.29 -9.23
CA ALA A 169 4.01 -2.95 -9.21
C ALA A 169 3.60 -2.54 -7.79
N PHE A 170 2.82 -3.38 -7.10
CA PHE A 170 2.36 -3.09 -5.75
C PHE A 170 3.51 -2.91 -4.75
N VAL A 171 4.50 -3.80 -4.76
CA VAL A 171 5.70 -3.67 -3.91
C VAL A 171 6.44 -2.37 -4.20
N THR A 172 6.54 -1.93 -5.45
CA THR A 172 7.18 -0.66 -5.80
C THR A 172 6.50 0.55 -5.15
N TYR A 173 5.16 0.54 -5.04
CA TYR A 173 4.42 1.58 -4.30
C TYR A 173 4.68 1.52 -2.79
N LEU A 174 4.81 0.33 -2.23
CA LEU A 174 5.10 0.12 -0.81
C LEU A 174 6.53 0.54 -0.43
N LEU A 175 7.51 0.26 -1.30
CA LEU A 175 8.91 0.62 -1.05
C LEU A 175 9.15 2.12 -0.92
N LYS A 176 8.28 2.97 -1.49
CA LYS A 176 8.33 4.42 -1.27
C LYS A 176 8.26 4.79 0.22
N GLY A 177 7.54 4.02 1.03
CA GLY A 177 7.36 4.26 2.46
C GLY A 177 8.63 4.10 3.28
N PHE A 178 9.60 3.30 2.82
CA PHE A 178 10.91 3.20 3.47
C PHE A 178 11.76 4.47 3.34
N ARG A 179 11.40 5.38 2.43
CA ARG A 179 12.03 6.71 2.31
C ARG A 179 11.51 7.70 3.35
N HIS A 180 10.45 7.35 4.08
CA HIS A 180 9.88 8.19 5.12
C HIS A 180 10.63 7.89 6.43
N ASN A 181 11.15 8.92 7.09
CA ASN A 181 11.76 8.80 8.42
C ASN A 181 10.69 8.65 9.53
N ASP A 182 9.63 7.88 9.25
CA ASP A 182 8.52 7.62 10.15
C ASP A 182 8.41 6.13 10.42
N SER A 183 8.77 5.74 11.65
CA SER A 183 8.73 4.35 12.11
C SER A 183 7.35 3.70 11.99
N THR A 184 6.27 4.48 12.10
CA THR A 184 4.89 3.97 11.99
C THR A 184 4.56 3.60 10.55
N VAL A 185 4.98 4.42 9.58
CA VAL A 185 4.83 4.16 8.15
C VAL A 185 5.65 2.94 7.75
N VAL A 186 6.92 2.89 8.18
CA VAL A 186 7.82 1.76 7.91
C VAL A 186 7.24 0.46 8.47
N SER A 187 6.77 0.46 9.72
CA SER A 187 6.13 -0.71 10.33
C SER A 187 4.88 -1.14 9.54
N ARG A 188 4.07 -0.20 9.07
CA ARG A 188 2.90 -0.48 8.24
C ARG A 188 3.26 -1.09 6.89
N VAL A 189 4.28 -0.56 6.20
CA VAL A 189 4.80 -1.16 4.95
C VAL A 189 5.18 -2.61 5.18
N VAL A 190 5.94 -2.92 6.24
CA VAL A 190 6.35 -4.29 6.57
C VAL A 190 5.14 -5.20 6.82
N ARG A 191 4.14 -4.74 7.57
CA ARG A 191 2.91 -5.51 7.83
C ARG A 191 2.14 -5.81 6.54
N ILE A 192 1.99 -4.84 5.63
CA ILE A 192 1.32 -5.06 4.34
C ILE A 192 2.09 -6.05 3.47
N LEU A 193 3.43 -5.91 3.39
CA LEU A 193 4.28 -6.85 2.64
C LEU A 193 4.14 -8.28 3.16
N ASP A 194 4.18 -8.44 4.48
CA ASP A 194 4.07 -9.72 5.16
C ASP A 194 2.68 -10.35 5.01
N PHE A 195 1.62 -9.56 5.16
CA PHE A 195 0.23 -10.00 4.95
C PHE A 195 -0.05 -10.38 3.49
N SER A 196 0.49 -9.62 2.53
CA SER A 196 0.37 -9.94 1.10
C SER A 196 1.07 -11.25 0.75
N LEU A 197 2.26 -11.49 1.33
CA LEU A 197 2.98 -12.74 1.17
C LEU A 197 2.21 -13.92 1.78
N GLU A 198 1.58 -13.71 2.94
CA GLU A 198 0.71 -14.70 3.57
C GLU A 198 -0.51 -15.04 2.69
N LEU A 199 -1.19 -14.05 2.13
CA LEU A 199 -2.30 -14.25 1.19
C LEU A 199 -1.88 -15.10 -0.02
N ILE A 200 -0.73 -14.81 -0.62
CA ILE A 200 -0.18 -15.59 -1.76
C ILE A 200 0.09 -17.04 -1.34
N SER A 201 0.70 -17.22 -0.17
CA SER A 201 1.03 -18.56 0.34
C SER A 201 -0.21 -19.41 0.64
N ARG A 202 -1.25 -18.80 1.24
CA ARG A 202 -2.55 -19.46 1.48
C ARG A 202 -3.20 -19.88 0.17
N HIS A 203 -3.21 -18.99 -0.83
CA HIS A 203 -3.80 -19.29 -2.12
C HIS A 203 -3.05 -20.40 -2.88
N ARG A 204 -1.71 -20.40 -2.84
CA ARG A 204 -0.88 -21.40 -3.53
C ARG A 204 -0.75 -22.72 -2.76
N GLY A 205 -1.15 -22.77 -1.49
CA GLY A 205 -0.96 -23.94 -0.63
C GLY A 205 0.51 -24.26 -0.36
N CYS A 206 1.37 -23.24 -0.30
CA CYS A 206 2.81 -23.38 -0.09
C CYS A 206 3.27 -22.72 1.21
N ASN A 207 4.55 -22.90 1.60
CA ASN A 207 5.09 -22.16 2.73
C ASN A 207 5.18 -20.67 2.40
N LYS A 208 5.09 -19.83 3.44
CA LYS A 208 5.12 -18.35 3.33
C LYS A 208 6.33 -17.82 2.57
N TYR A 209 7.50 -18.42 2.75
CA TYR A 209 8.75 -17.97 2.12
C TYR A 209 9.18 -18.82 0.92
N ASP A 210 8.28 -19.66 0.38
CA ASP A 210 8.58 -20.40 -0.85
C ASP A 210 8.68 -19.43 -2.03
N VAL A 211 9.84 -19.41 -2.70
CA VAL A 211 10.15 -18.47 -3.77
C VAL A 211 9.45 -18.89 -5.06
N ASN A 212 8.61 -18.00 -5.58
CA ASN A 212 7.94 -18.10 -6.87
C ASN A 212 7.79 -16.69 -7.47
N LEU A 213 7.28 -16.59 -8.71
CA LEU A 213 7.17 -15.29 -9.40
C LEU A 213 6.30 -14.28 -8.63
N ASP A 214 5.25 -14.73 -7.94
CA ASP A 214 4.34 -13.87 -7.19
C ASP A 214 4.92 -13.47 -5.83
N SER A 215 5.61 -14.38 -5.14
CA SER A 215 6.16 -14.16 -3.79
C SER A 215 7.50 -13.43 -3.79
N LEU A 216 8.27 -13.55 -4.88
CA LEU A 216 9.61 -12.98 -5.02
C LEU A 216 9.68 -11.47 -4.71
N PRO A 217 8.77 -10.60 -5.22
CA PRO A 217 8.83 -9.16 -4.94
C PRO A 217 8.73 -8.85 -3.45
N TYR A 218 7.84 -9.54 -2.74
CA TYR A 218 7.60 -9.32 -1.31
C TYR A 218 8.76 -9.83 -0.47
N ILE A 219 9.27 -11.03 -0.77
CA ILE A 219 10.44 -11.58 -0.08
C ILE A 219 11.65 -10.66 -0.26
N ALA A 220 11.92 -10.21 -1.50
CA ALA A 220 13.00 -9.29 -1.81
C ALA A 220 12.89 -7.98 -1.02
N ALA A 221 11.69 -7.41 -0.92
CA ALA A 221 11.43 -6.20 -0.14
C ALA A 221 11.55 -6.41 1.38
N LEU A 222 11.22 -7.60 1.89
CA LEU A 222 11.27 -7.93 3.31
C LEU A 222 12.69 -8.27 3.79
N LEU A 223 13.57 -8.82 2.96
CA LEU A 223 14.94 -9.21 3.33
C LEU A 223 15.72 -8.14 4.15
N PRO A 224 15.79 -6.86 3.74
CA PRO A 224 16.54 -5.86 4.52
C PRO A 224 15.91 -5.53 5.87
N VAL A 225 14.60 -5.69 6.05
CA VAL A 225 13.85 -5.12 7.18
C VAL A 225 13.22 -6.16 8.11
N CYS A 226 13.06 -7.41 7.67
CA CYS A 226 12.42 -8.49 8.40
C CYS A 226 13.41 -9.62 8.73
N ALA A 227 13.61 -9.90 10.02
CA ALA A 227 14.53 -10.93 10.47
C ALA A 227 14.09 -12.35 10.07
N ASP A 228 12.79 -12.62 10.06
CA ASP A 228 12.27 -13.93 9.71
C ASP A 228 12.51 -14.25 8.23
N ALA A 229 12.25 -13.30 7.33
CA ALA A 229 12.60 -13.44 5.91
C ALA A 229 14.09 -13.80 5.71
N ARG A 230 14.99 -13.15 6.46
CA ARG A 230 16.44 -13.46 6.40
C ARG A 230 16.77 -14.87 6.86
N ARG A 231 16.08 -15.40 7.88
CA ARG A 231 16.31 -16.76 8.40
C ARG A 231 15.93 -17.83 7.39
N TYR A 232 14.87 -17.61 6.62
CA TYR A 232 14.40 -18.57 5.61
C TYR A 232 15.19 -18.51 4.31
N CYS A 233 15.74 -17.36 3.95
CA CYS A 233 16.51 -17.18 2.71
C CYS A 233 18.01 -17.45 2.84
N VAL A 234 18.47 -18.11 3.91
CA VAL A 234 19.89 -18.51 4.04
C VAL A 234 20.19 -19.59 3.00
N PRO A 235 21.19 -19.40 2.12
CA PRO A 235 21.61 -20.44 1.19
C PRO A 235 21.98 -21.70 1.99
N ARG A 236 21.23 -22.79 1.81
CA ARG A 236 21.62 -24.10 2.35
C ARG A 236 22.96 -24.47 1.72
N ARG A 237 24.06 -24.42 2.49
CA ARG A 237 25.32 -25.03 2.08
C ARG A 237 25.03 -26.51 1.85
N LYS A 238 25.19 -26.98 0.60
CA LYS A 238 25.19 -28.42 0.34
C LYS A 238 26.30 -29.02 1.22
N PRO A 239 26.06 -30.11 1.97
CA PRO A 239 27.15 -30.81 2.61
C PRO A 239 28.09 -31.29 1.49
N ASP A 240 29.39 -31.00 1.63
CA ASP A 240 30.41 -31.45 0.71
C ASP A 240 30.32 -32.98 0.58
N SER A 241 29.80 -33.47 -0.53
CA SER A 241 29.91 -34.86 -0.93
C SER A 241 31.31 -35.09 -1.50
N SER A 242 32.33 -35.06 -0.64
CA SER A 242 33.70 -35.43 -0.99
C SER A 242 34.29 -36.31 0.11
N ASN A 243 33.70 -37.49 0.29
CA ASN A 243 34.38 -38.62 0.93
C ASN A 243 34.16 -39.88 0.08
N ILE A 244 34.88 -39.97 -1.03
CA ILE A 244 35.21 -41.27 -1.64
C ILE A 244 36.71 -41.27 -1.99
N SER A 245 37.42 -42.13 -1.25
CA SER A 245 38.71 -42.76 -1.50
C SER A 245 39.98 -41.90 -1.67
N ALA A 246 40.85 -42.07 -0.67
CA ALA A 246 42.28 -41.88 -0.78
C ALA A 246 42.92 -42.78 -1.85
N SER A 247 43.83 -42.22 -2.65
CA SER A 247 45.07 -42.92 -3.02
C SER A 247 46.17 -41.90 -3.38
N SER A 248 47.38 -42.25 -2.96
CA SER A 248 48.60 -41.46 -2.87
C SER A 248 49.28 -41.26 -4.23
N SER A 249 49.75 -40.05 -4.55
CA SER A 249 51.14 -39.79 -5.00
C SER A 249 51.46 -38.28 -5.08
N LYS A 250 52.72 -37.96 -4.78
CA LYS A 250 53.34 -36.64 -4.54
C LYS A 250 53.62 -35.82 -5.82
N PRO A 251 54.01 -34.53 -5.70
CA PRO A 251 53.86 -33.51 -6.74
C PRO A 251 55.06 -33.44 -7.70
N ILE A 252 54.81 -32.97 -8.92
CA ILE A 252 55.85 -32.51 -9.85
C ILE A 252 55.47 -31.10 -10.31
N VAL A 253 56.41 -30.19 -10.05
CA VAL A 253 56.46 -28.81 -10.54
C VAL A 253 56.67 -28.84 -12.05
N ASP A 254 55.91 -28.05 -12.81
CA ASP A 254 56.48 -27.39 -13.97
C ASP A 254 55.84 -26.03 -14.23
N GLN A 255 56.71 -25.04 -14.33
CA GLN A 255 56.41 -23.68 -14.73
C GLN A 255 56.31 -23.65 -16.25
N THR A 256 55.22 -23.12 -16.79
CA THR A 256 55.27 -22.51 -18.12
C THR A 256 54.38 -21.27 -18.14
N THR A 257 55.08 -20.15 -18.24
CA THR A 257 54.61 -18.83 -18.63
C THR A 257 53.95 -18.86 -20.01
N VAL A 258 52.75 -18.32 -20.15
CA VAL A 258 52.32 -17.60 -21.35
C VAL A 258 51.40 -16.46 -20.91
N ASP A 259 51.89 -15.23 -21.09
CA ASP A 259 51.09 -14.01 -21.12
C ASP A 259 50.18 -14.03 -22.35
N GLU A 260 48.89 -13.74 -22.19
CA GLU A 260 48.19 -12.93 -23.19
C GLU A 260 47.00 -12.18 -22.58
N SER A 261 47.21 -10.88 -22.50
CA SER A 261 46.28 -9.80 -22.21
C SER A 261 45.00 -9.82 -23.06
N ALA A 262 43.84 -9.76 -22.40
CA ALA A 262 42.59 -9.31 -23.01
C ALA A 262 42.06 -8.09 -22.22
N ASN A 263 42.19 -6.92 -22.86
CA ASN A 263 41.59 -5.65 -22.46
C ASN A 263 40.10 -5.80 -22.13
N ILE A 264 39.71 -5.44 -20.92
CA ILE A 264 38.33 -5.04 -20.60
C ILE A 264 38.31 -3.52 -20.71
N SER A 265 37.81 -3.03 -21.83
CA SER A 265 37.44 -1.62 -21.99
C SER A 265 36.22 -1.34 -21.10
N ASP A 266 36.41 -0.47 -20.11
CA ASP A 266 35.38 0.17 -19.30
C ASP A 266 34.41 0.97 -20.21
N GLU A 267 33.30 0.35 -20.61
CA GLU A 267 32.11 1.11 -21.02
C GLU A 267 31.30 1.45 -19.77
N ASN A 268 31.49 2.70 -19.29
CA ASN A 268 30.62 3.30 -18.29
C ASN A 268 29.15 3.26 -18.78
N PRO A 269 28.19 2.80 -17.95
CA PRO A 269 26.78 2.91 -18.30
C PRO A 269 26.37 4.39 -18.32
N PRO A 270 25.43 4.80 -19.19
CA PRO A 270 25.08 6.20 -19.35
C PRO A 270 24.45 6.73 -18.06
N THR A 271 25.10 7.76 -17.50
CA THR A 271 24.62 8.56 -16.38
C THR A 271 23.24 9.11 -16.74
N ARG A 272 22.19 8.68 -16.01
CA ARG A 272 20.85 9.26 -16.15
C ARG A 272 20.89 10.72 -15.72
N ASP A 273 20.47 11.59 -16.62
CA ASP A 273 20.24 13.01 -16.36
C ASP A 273 19.14 13.15 -15.27
N PRO A 274 19.42 13.74 -14.11
CA PRO A 274 18.46 13.86 -13.01
C PRO A 274 17.32 14.88 -13.28
N THR A 275 17.22 15.40 -14.50
CA THR A 275 16.27 16.46 -14.89
C THR A 275 14.95 15.96 -15.50
N LEU A 276 14.76 14.65 -15.71
CA LEU A 276 13.48 14.06 -16.14
C LEU A 276 12.59 13.66 -14.96
N GLN A 277 12.36 14.59 -14.03
CA GLN A 277 11.28 14.45 -13.06
C GLN A 277 10.04 15.14 -13.63
N GLU A 278 8.98 14.39 -13.90
CA GLU A 278 7.72 14.96 -14.41
C GLU A 278 7.29 16.13 -13.50
N PRO A 279 6.87 17.28 -14.06
CA PRO A 279 6.48 18.41 -13.24
C PRO A 279 5.31 17.99 -12.33
N PRO A 280 5.28 18.44 -11.07
CA PRO A 280 4.28 18.00 -10.08
C PRO A 280 2.84 18.11 -10.62
N TYR A 281 2.54 19.17 -11.36
CA TYR A 281 1.24 19.41 -12.01
C TYR A 281 0.76 18.27 -12.94
N TYR A 282 1.69 17.58 -13.60
CA TYR A 282 1.34 16.48 -14.51
C TYR A 282 0.96 15.20 -13.76
N ILE A 283 1.62 14.93 -12.63
CA ILE A 283 1.23 13.86 -11.70
C ILE A 283 -0.14 14.18 -11.11
N TYR A 284 -0.36 15.41 -10.66
CA TYR A 284 -1.66 15.85 -10.14
C TYR A 284 -2.78 15.69 -11.17
N GLY A 285 -2.58 16.11 -12.43
CA GLY A 285 -3.58 15.96 -13.49
C GLY A 285 -3.96 14.50 -13.77
N LYS A 286 -2.99 13.57 -13.75
CA LYS A 286 -3.25 12.13 -13.88
C LYS A 286 -3.97 11.55 -12.67
N THR A 287 -3.57 11.95 -11.45
CA THR A 287 -4.22 11.49 -10.21
C THR A 287 -5.66 12.00 -10.11
N VAL A 288 -5.93 13.25 -10.49
CA VAL A 288 -7.30 13.80 -10.59
C VAL A 288 -8.17 12.96 -11.53
N PHE A 289 -7.64 12.54 -12.68
CA PHE A 289 -8.38 11.70 -13.62
C PHE A 289 -8.73 10.33 -13.01
N ILE A 290 -7.81 9.71 -12.28
CA ILE A 290 -8.05 8.43 -11.57
C ILE A 290 -9.14 8.60 -10.50
N PHE A 291 -9.14 9.74 -9.81
CA PHE A 291 -10.18 10.08 -8.85
C PHE A 291 -11.54 10.21 -9.50
N GLN A 292 -11.65 10.96 -10.59
CA GLN A 292 -12.91 11.12 -11.33
C GLN A 292 -13.41 9.78 -11.86
N CYS A 293 -12.51 8.90 -12.32
CA CYS A 293 -12.85 7.53 -12.70
C CYS A 293 -13.30 6.68 -11.51
N SER A 294 -12.67 6.84 -10.34
CA SER A 294 -13.07 6.15 -9.11
C SER A 294 -14.46 6.59 -8.68
N LEU A 295 -14.72 7.91 -8.60
CA LEU A 295 -16.02 8.52 -8.28
C LEU A 295 -17.17 8.03 -9.17
N LYS A 296 -16.94 7.88 -10.49
CA LYS A 296 -17.96 7.34 -11.42
C LYS A 296 -18.37 5.89 -11.12
N ASN A 297 -17.51 5.14 -10.44
CA ASN A 297 -17.73 3.73 -10.11
C ASN A 297 -18.30 3.52 -8.69
N PHE A 298 -18.48 4.58 -7.90
CA PHE A 298 -19.10 4.59 -6.57
C PHE A 298 -20.57 5.01 -6.63
#